data_AF-A0A0Q5NU60-F1
#
_entry.id   AF-A0A0Q5NU60-F1
#
_cell.length_a   1.000
_cell.length_b   1.000
_cell.length_c   1.000
_cell.angle_alpha   90.00
_cell.angle_beta   90.00
_cell.angle_gamma   90.00
#
_symmetry.space_group_name_H-M   'P 1'
#
loop_
_entity.id
_entity.type
_entity.pdbx_description
1 polymer ?
#
loop_
_entity_poly.entity_id
_entity_poly.type
_entity_poly.pdbx_seq_one_letter_code
_entity_poly.pdbx_strand_id
1 'polypeptide(L)'
;MFLGLLIGIIAGLPMLFPDTQLFVKNFWLLFGFLAGITFIAYLLVDIGIKKDPEVGIMAIMGSIALKMIFCMAFVLIYSIKEKGIGVVFLLNFFSLYLLFSVFEIYCLLRNLRHQNLK
;
A
#
# COMPACT_ATOMS: atom_id res chain seq x y z
N MET A 1 -6.42 -12.00 -3.67
CA MET A 1 -7.76 -11.64 -4.20
C MET A 1 -7.87 -10.15 -4.52
N PHE A 2 -7.64 -9.23 -3.57
CA PHE A 2 -7.79 -7.78 -3.80
C PHE A 2 -6.86 -7.16 -4.85
N LEU A 3 -5.62 -7.66 -4.97
CA LEU A 3 -4.62 -7.12 -5.90
C LEU A 3 -5.03 -7.28 -7.37
N GLY A 4 -5.60 -8.44 -7.74
CA GLY A 4 -6.08 -8.69 -9.11
C GLY A 4 -7.30 -7.84 -9.48
N LEU A 5 -8.20 -7.60 -8.50
CA LEU A 5 -9.36 -6.72 -8.68
C LEU A 5 -8.91 -5.26 -8.89
N LEU A 6 -7.91 -4.81 -8.11
CA LEU A 6 -7.31 -3.48 -8.26
C LEU A 6 -6.62 -3.31 -9.62
N ILE A 7 -5.87 -4.32 -10.08
CA ILE A 7 -5.24 -4.32 -11.41
C ILE A 7 -6.30 -4.22 -12.51
N GLY A 8 -7.41 -4.97 -12.39
CA GLY A 8 -8.51 -4.90 -13.36
C GLY A 8 -9.16 -3.52 -13.45
N ILE A 9 -9.41 -2.87 -12.31
CA ILE A 9 -9.95 -1.50 -12.26
C ILE A 9 -8.96 -0.50 -12.88
N ILE A 10 -7.68 -0.57 -12.51
CA ILE A 10 -6.63 0.30 -13.03
C ILE A 10 -6.47 0.12 -14.54
N ALA A 11 -6.53 -1.11 -15.05
CA ALA A 11 -6.40 -1.39 -16.49
C ALA A 11 -7.63 -0.96 -17.30
N GLY A 12 -8.82 -0.93 -16.67
CA GLY A 12 -10.07 -0.47 -17.30
C GLY A 12 -10.25 1.05 -17.31
N LEU A 13 -9.70 1.78 -16.35
CA LEU A 13 -9.81 3.24 -16.26
C LEU A 13 -9.37 4.00 -17.54
N PRO A 14 -8.22 3.67 -18.17
CA PRO A 14 -7.78 4.31 -19.41
C PRO A 14 -8.76 4.13 -20.57
N MET A 15 -9.52 3.03 -20.59
CA MET A 15 -10.52 2.78 -21.65
C MET A 15 -11.76 3.66 -21.50
N LEU A 16 -12.07 4.10 -20.27
CA LEU A 16 -13.20 4.97 -19.98
C LEU A 16 -12.87 6.45 -20.10
N PHE A 17 -11.59 6.84 -19.92
CA PHE A 17 -11.14 8.23 -19.94
C PHE A 17 -9.84 8.41 -20.76
N PRO A 18 -9.90 8.26 -22.09
CA PRO A 18 -8.72 8.28 -22.96
C PRO A 18 -8.03 9.66 -23.04
N ASP A 19 -8.76 10.76 -22.87
CA ASP A 19 -8.25 12.14 -23.04
C ASP A 19 -7.61 12.75 -21.78
N THR A 20 -7.53 12.01 -20.66
CA THR A 20 -7.01 12.52 -19.40
C THR A 20 -5.73 11.81 -18.95
N GLN A 21 -4.69 12.58 -18.57
CA GLN A 21 -3.49 12.05 -17.92
C GLN A 21 -3.78 11.62 -16.47
N LEU A 22 -4.50 10.52 -16.30
CA LEU A 22 -4.89 9.97 -14.99
C LEU A 22 -3.69 9.36 -14.24
N PHE A 23 -2.75 8.77 -14.97
CA PHE A 23 -1.65 8.01 -14.38
C PHE A 23 -0.30 8.69 -14.64
N VAL A 24 0.59 8.60 -13.66
CA VAL A 24 1.99 8.98 -13.85
C VAL A 24 2.69 8.00 -14.80
N LYS A 25 3.69 8.50 -15.54
CA LYS A 25 4.44 7.70 -16.52
C LYS A 25 5.00 6.39 -15.93
N ASN A 26 5.42 6.43 -14.66
CA ASN A 26 5.97 5.28 -13.93
C ASN A 26 4.97 4.66 -12.94
N PHE A 27 3.66 4.70 -13.24
CA PHE A 27 2.60 4.27 -12.33
C PHE A 27 2.77 2.81 -11.86
N TRP A 28 3.13 1.91 -12.75
CA TRP A 28 3.35 0.49 -12.42
C TRP A 28 4.46 0.27 -11.40
N LEU A 29 5.51 1.10 -11.43
CA LEU A 29 6.59 1.05 -10.45
C LEU A 29 6.09 1.50 -9.07
N LEU A 30 5.25 2.54 -9.04
CA LEU A 30 4.63 3.06 -7.82
C LEU A 30 3.65 2.05 -7.21
N PHE A 31 2.82 1.45 -8.06
CA PHE A 31 1.91 0.37 -7.69
C PHE A 31 2.67 -0.84 -7.15
N GLY A 32 3.70 -1.30 -7.86
CA GLY A 32 4.53 -2.42 -7.44
C GLY A 32 5.25 -2.17 -6.11
N PHE A 33 5.77 -0.96 -5.91
CA PHE A 33 6.38 -0.55 -4.65
C PHE A 33 5.39 -0.62 -3.48
N LEU A 34 4.21 0.00 -3.62
CA LEU A 34 3.18 -0.01 -2.58
C LEU A 34 2.62 -1.41 -2.31
N ALA A 35 2.40 -2.21 -3.35
CA ALA A 35 2.00 -3.60 -3.23
C ALA A 35 3.06 -4.43 -2.50
N GLY A 36 4.33 -4.26 -2.87
CA GLY A 36 5.46 -4.97 -2.26
C GLY A 36 5.64 -4.65 -0.78
N ILE A 37 5.64 -3.37 -0.41
CA ILE A 37 5.80 -2.96 0.99
C ILE A 37 4.62 -3.43 1.85
N THR A 38 3.40 -3.37 1.32
CA THR A 38 2.18 -3.84 2.01
C THR A 38 2.19 -5.36 2.18
N PHE A 39 2.74 -6.09 1.21
CA PHE A 39 2.92 -7.53 1.32
C PHE A 39 3.96 -7.91 2.39
N ILE A 40 5.09 -7.20 2.43
CA ILE A 40 6.12 -7.39 3.47
C ILE A 40 5.52 -7.11 4.86
N ALA A 41 4.78 -6.01 5.01
CA ALA A 41 4.07 -5.68 6.24
C ALA A 41 3.11 -6.80 6.68
N TYR A 42 2.33 -7.36 5.75
CA TYR A 42 1.46 -8.49 6.05
C TYR A 42 2.23 -9.72 6.54
N LEU A 43 3.37 -10.06 5.91
CA LEU A 43 4.21 -11.18 6.34
C LEU A 43 4.79 -10.97 7.73
N LEU A 44 5.27 -9.76 8.04
CA LEU A 44 5.80 -9.42 9.37
C LEU A 44 4.74 -9.62 10.46
N VAL A 45 3.50 -9.21 10.18
CA VAL A 45 2.39 -9.39 11.12
C VAL A 45 1.99 -10.86 11.24
N ASP A 46 1.92 -11.61 10.14
CA ASP A 46 1.57 -13.03 10.17
C ASP A 46 2.58 -13.85 10.99
N ILE A 47 3.87 -13.46 10.95
CA ILE A 47 4.91 -14.04 11.82
C ILE A 47 4.70 -13.61 13.28
N GLY A 48 4.42 -12.33 13.53
CA GLY A 48 4.21 -11.79 14.89
C GLY A 48 3.01 -12.42 15.60
N ILE A 49 1.88 -12.57 14.90
CA ILE A 49 0.64 -13.15 15.43
C ILE A 49 0.81 -14.63 15.80
N LYS A 50 1.65 -15.39 15.09
CA LYS A 50 1.89 -16.82 15.38
C LYS A 50 2.65 -17.07 16.69
N LYS A 51 3.37 -16.07 17.21
CA LYS A 51 4.06 -16.18 18.50
C LYS A 51 3.11 -15.88 19.65
N ASP A 52 2.57 -14.67 19.67
CA ASP A 52 1.67 -14.20 20.73
C ASP A 52 0.73 -13.09 20.21
N PRO A 53 -0.52 -13.01 20.72
CA PRO A 53 -1.47 -11.97 20.33
C PRO A 53 -0.94 -10.54 20.59
N GLU A 54 -0.24 -10.33 21.71
CA GLU A 54 0.34 -9.02 22.08
C GLU A 54 1.49 -8.63 21.13
N VAL A 55 2.33 -9.60 20.76
CA VAL A 55 3.40 -9.41 19.76
C VAL A 55 2.80 -9.12 18.37
N GLY A 56 1.62 -9.67 18.07
CA GLY A 56 0.85 -9.35 16.87
C GLY A 56 0.48 -7.87 16.77
N ILE A 57 0.03 -7.24 17.87
CA ILE A 57 -0.31 -5.81 17.88
C ILE A 57 0.95 -4.95 17.69
N MET A 58 2.05 -5.29 18.36
CA MET A 58 3.34 -4.62 18.15
C MET A 58 3.85 -4.77 16.71
N ALA A 59 3.71 -5.95 16.11
CA ALA A 59 4.09 -6.19 14.73
C ALA A 59 3.25 -5.35 13.74
N ILE A 60 1.96 -5.12 14.03
CA ILE A 60 1.09 -4.26 13.22
C ILE A 60 1.58 -2.81 13.27
N MET A 61 1.79 -2.27 14.48
CA MET A 61 2.28 -0.89 14.64
C MET A 61 3.65 -0.72 13.98
N GLY A 62 4.56 -1.68 14.16
CA GLY A 62 5.87 -1.69 13.53
C GLY A 62 5.80 -1.74 12.00
N SER A 63 4.90 -2.56 11.45
CA SER A 63 4.72 -2.69 10.00
C SER A 63 4.16 -1.41 9.37
N ILE A 64 3.19 -0.77 10.02
CA ILE A 64 2.64 0.52 9.58
C ILE A 64 3.75 1.60 9.61
N ALA A 65 4.53 1.67 10.69
CA ALA A 65 5.62 2.63 10.83
C ALA A 65 6.70 2.40 9.75
N LEU A 66 7.10 1.14 9.53
CA LEU A 66 8.05 0.77 8.49
C LEU A 66 7.56 1.20 7.11
N LYS A 67 6.30 0.89 6.78
CA LYS A 67 5.65 1.30 5.53
C LYS A 67 5.65 2.81 5.36
N MET A 68 5.34 3.58 6.41
CA MET A 68 5.37 5.04 6.36
C MET A 68 6.77 5.57 6.03
N ILE A 69 7.82 5.04 6.67
CA ILE A 69 9.21 5.46 6.42
C ILE A 69 9.62 5.16 4.97
N PHE A 70 9.33 3.96 4.47
CA PHE A 70 9.63 3.60 3.09
C PHE A 70 8.86 4.45 2.08
N CYS A 71 7.59 4.76 2.36
CA CYS A 71 6.77 5.65 1.55
C CYS A 71 7.34 7.07 1.49
N MET A 72 7.75 7.63 2.63
CA MET A 72 8.43 8.94 2.68
C MET A 72 9.73 8.92 1.89
N ALA A 73 10.58 7.91 2.11
CA ALA A 73 11.84 7.77 1.38
C ALA A 73 11.62 7.67 -0.13
N PHE A 74 10.62 6.91 -0.58
CA PHE A 74 10.27 6.78 -1.99
C PHE A 74 9.82 8.11 -2.60
N VAL A 75 8.90 8.83 -1.95
CA VAL A 75 8.43 10.15 -2.41
C VAL A 75 9.59 11.13 -2.50
N LEU A 76 10.52 11.11 -1.53
CA LEU A 76 11.67 11.99 -1.49
C LEU A 76 12.67 11.67 -2.61
N ILE A 77 12.98 10.40 -2.86
CA ILE A 77 13.81 9.96 -3.99
C ILE A 77 13.17 10.36 -5.32
N TYR A 78 11.87 10.16 -5.47
CA TYR A 78 11.14 10.51 -6.68
C TYR A 78 11.14 12.02 -6.92
N SER A 79 10.95 12.81 -5.87
CA SER A 79 10.96 14.28 -5.92
C SER A 79 12.32 14.87 -6.31
N ILE A 80 13.43 14.18 -6.05
CA ILE A 80 14.78 14.63 -6.44
C ILE A 80 15.07 14.28 -7.90
N LYS A 81 14.57 13.13 -8.37
CA LYS A 81 14.82 12.64 -9.74
C LYS A 81 13.97 13.33 -10.81
N GLU A 82 12.72 13.61 -10.51
CA GLU A 82 11.82 14.36 -11.38
C GLU A 82 11.89 15.84 -11.02
N LYS A 83 11.80 16.75 -12.01
CA LYS A 83 11.82 18.21 -11.77
C LYS A 83 10.52 18.68 -11.08
N GLY A 84 10.38 18.35 -9.80
CA GLY A 84 9.23 18.68 -8.96
C GLY A 84 8.18 17.57 -8.89
N ILE A 85 7.41 17.57 -7.79
CA ILE A 85 6.27 16.67 -7.60
C ILE A 85 5.08 17.24 -8.37
N GLY A 86 4.76 16.65 -9.52
CA GLY A 86 3.51 16.96 -10.22
C GLY A 86 2.30 16.55 -9.38
N VAL A 87 1.23 17.36 -9.41
CA VAL A 87 -0.03 17.08 -8.68
C VAL A 87 -0.58 15.69 -9.02
N VAL A 88 -0.42 15.25 -10.28
CA VAL A 88 -0.81 13.91 -10.74
C VAL A 88 -0.07 12.81 -9.97
N PHE A 89 1.23 12.96 -9.70
CA PHE A 89 1.99 12.00 -8.88
C PHE A 89 1.46 11.94 -7.46
N LEU A 90 1.25 13.10 -6.84
CA LEU A 90 0.79 13.16 -5.46
C LEU A 90 -0.57 12.46 -5.31
N LEU A 91 -1.52 12.74 -6.22
CA LEU A 91 -2.83 12.11 -6.23
C LEU A 91 -2.76 10.59 -6.44
N ASN A 92 -1.93 10.13 -7.39
CA ASN A 92 -1.74 8.70 -7.64
C ASN A 92 -1.12 7.99 -6.42
N PHE A 93 -0.08 8.59 -5.84
CA PHE A 93 0.59 8.05 -4.67
C PHE A 93 -0.33 7.98 -3.45
N PHE A 94 -1.01 9.09 -3.13
CA PHE A 94 -1.92 9.14 -1.99
C PHE A 94 -3.11 8.19 -2.16
N SER A 95 -3.71 8.14 -3.35
CA SER A 95 -4.87 7.28 -3.61
C SER A 95 -4.50 5.80 -3.44
N LEU A 96 -3.38 5.38 -4.02
CA LEU A 96 -2.89 4.01 -3.84
C LEU A 96 -2.50 3.74 -2.39
N TYR A 97 -1.77 4.65 -1.74
CA TYR A 97 -1.37 4.51 -0.35
C TYR A 97 -2.58 4.31 0.57
N LEU A 98 -3.63 5.11 0.42
CA LEU A 98 -4.86 4.98 1.20
C LEU A 98 -5.58 3.66 0.91
N LEU A 99 -5.76 3.30 -0.37
CA LEU A 99 -6.37 2.03 -0.76
C LEU A 99 -5.64 0.84 -0.12
N PHE A 100 -4.33 0.74 -0.31
CA PHE A 100 -3.53 -0.34 0.28
C PHE A 100 -3.56 -0.33 1.80
N SER A 101 -3.57 0.85 2.44
CA SER A 101 -3.63 0.96 3.91
C SER A 101 -4.98 0.54 4.48
N VAL A 102 -6.10 0.89 3.83
CA VAL A 102 -7.43 0.43 4.27
C VAL A 102 -7.54 -1.08 4.17
N PHE A 103 -7.09 -1.67 3.05
CA PHE A 103 -7.09 -3.13 2.89
C PHE A 103 -6.18 -3.82 3.91
N GLU A 104 -4.99 -3.28 4.14
CA GLU A 104 -4.04 -3.76 5.14
C GLU A 104 -4.67 -3.76 6.53
N ILE A 105 -5.12 -2.60 7.02
CA ILE A 105 -5.73 -2.47 8.35
C ILE A 105 -6.93 -3.39 8.51
N TYR A 106 -7.79 -3.52 7.48
CA TYR A 106 -8.93 -4.42 7.52
C TYR A 106 -8.53 -5.89 7.66
N CYS A 107 -7.55 -6.35 6.87
CA CYS A 107 -7.02 -7.71 6.96
C CYS A 107 -6.37 -7.99 8.31
N LEU A 108 -5.56 -7.05 8.81
CA LEU A 108 -4.85 -7.16 10.08
C LEU A 108 -5.82 -7.20 11.27
N LEU A 109 -6.82 -6.29 11.31
CA LEU A 109 -7.86 -6.29 12.33
C LEU A 109 -8.71 -7.56 12.31
N ARG A 110 -9.04 -8.08 11.12
CA ARG A 110 -9.80 -9.32 10.99
C ARG A 110 -9.02 -10.53 11.51
N ASN A 111 -7.73 -10.61 11.22
CA ASN A 111 -6.86 -11.67 11.74
C ASN A 111 -6.73 -11.59 13.26
N LEU A 112 -6.52 -10.39 13.83
CA LEU A 112 -6.49 -10.21 15.29
C LEU A 112 -7.81 -10.63 15.96
N ARG A 113 -8.95 -10.22 15.40
CA ARG A 113 -10.27 -10.57 15.95
C ARG A 113 -10.52 -12.08 15.96
N HIS A 114 -10.07 -12.79 14.93
CA HIS A 114 -10.20 -14.25 14.88
C HIS A 114 -9.36 -14.96 15.95
N GLN A 115 -8.20 -14.39 16.31
CA GLN A 115 -7.34 -14.92 17.37
C GLN A 115 -7.91 -14.65 18.77
N ASN A 116 -8.48 -13.46 19.01
CA ASN A 116 -9.07 -13.11 20.32
C ASN A 116 -10.38 -13.88 20.62
N LEU A 117 -11.00 -14.48 19.59
CA LEU A 117 -12.19 -15.34 19.74
C LEU A 117 -11.85 -16.83 19.95
N LYS A 118 -10.57 -17.20 19.90
CA LYS A 118 -10.07 -18.56 20.20
C LYS A 118 -9.51 -18.61 21.61
#